data_AF-A0A7R9EDV6-F1
#
_entry.id   AF-A0A7R9EDV6-F1
#
_cell.length_a   1.000
_cell.length_b   1.000
_cell.length_c   1.000
_cell.angle_alpha   90.00
_cell.angle_beta   90.00
_cell.angle_gamma   90.00
#
_symmetry.space_group_name_H-M   'P 1'
#
loop_
_entity.id
_entity.type
_entity.pdbx_description
1 polymer ?
#
loop_
_entity_poly.entity_id
_entity_poly.type
_entity_poly.pdbx_seq_one_letter_code
_entity_poly.pdbx_strand_id
1 'polypeptide(L)'
;MDVADVQVGQLRVKDEVGIRCQKLFQDFLEEYKEDGKIKYLDGARDLKNPERSTLEVNFDDVEKYNQNLATTIIEEYYRIYPFLNQAVCNFARDHGDAKNDKEYYISFVEVPTRHKVRELTTVKIGTLIRITGQVVRTHPVHPELVSGTFVCLDCQTVIKDVEQQFKYTNPTICRNPVCNNRRRFMLDVDKSLFVDFQKVRIQETQAELPRGCIPRSVEVILRAETVETIQAGDRYDFTGTLIVVPDVGVLSLPGAKAEIGSRHKGGDYIAEGVRGLKALGVRELNYRMAFLACSVQPTNPRFGGADMLMEEVTAEMMKEQMTDAEWNKVYEMSRDRNLYQNLVTCLFPSIHGNNEVKRGVVLLLFGGVPKTTMEGTTLRGDINCCIVGDPSTAKSQLLKQVS
;
A
#
# COMPACT_ATOMS: atom_id res chain seq x y z
N MET A 1 -48.56 7.08 0.77
CA MET A 1 -47.97 7.79 -0.39
C MET A 1 -46.54 8.07 -0.02
N ASP A 2 -45.68 7.08 -0.24
CA ASP A 2 -44.25 7.16 0.05
C ASP A 2 -43.56 7.96 -1.05
N VAL A 3 -43.19 9.20 -0.74
CA VAL A 3 -42.46 10.11 -1.64
C VAL A 3 -40.95 9.90 -1.52
N ALA A 4 -40.53 8.72 -1.09
CA ALA A 4 -39.14 8.35 -0.88
C ALA A 4 -38.70 7.39 -1.98
N ASP A 5 -38.58 7.87 -3.22
CA ASP A 5 -37.69 7.30 -4.25
C ASP A 5 -37.67 8.07 -5.58
N VAL A 6 -38.03 9.36 -5.58
CA VAL A 6 -37.65 10.23 -6.71
C VAL A 6 -36.16 10.54 -6.54
N GLN A 7 -35.32 9.66 -7.07
CA GLN A 7 -33.89 9.90 -7.24
C GLN A 7 -33.71 11.12 -8.18
N VAL A 8 -33.70 12.33 -7.61
CA VAL A 8 -33.01 13.47 -8.22
C VAL A 8 -31.51 13.26 -8.00
N GLY A 9 -30.99 12.13 -8.50
CA GLY A 9 -29.56 11.93 -8.64
C GLY A 9 -29.12 12.70 -9.86
N GLN A 10 -27.96 13.37 -9.79
CA GLN A 10 -27.22 13.72 -11.00
C GLN A 10 -27.24 12.51 -11.95
N LEU A 11 -27.47 12.71 -13.24
CA LEU A 11 -27.29 11.68 -14.27
C LEU A 11 -25.86 11.16 -14.14
N ARG A 12 -25.66 10.10 -13.37
CA ARG A 12 -24.37 9.43 -13.23
C ARG A 12 -24.15 8.71 -14.54
N VAL A 13 -23.21 9.20 -15.34
CA VAL A 13 -22.74 8.48 -16.53
C VAL A 13 -22.25 7.12 -16.04
N LYS A 14 -22.88 6.05 -16.54
CA LYS A 14 -22.48 4.68 -16.18
C LYS A 14 -21.13 4.41 -16.83
N ASP A 15 -20.18 3.97 -16.01
CA ASP A 15 -18.87 3.56 -16.50
C ASP A 15 -18.96 2.16 -17.09
N GLU A 16 -19.09 2.07 -18.42
CA GLU A 16 -19.18 0.77 -19.10
C GLU A 16 -17.90 -0.06 -18.96
N VAL A 17 -16.73 0.60 -18.88
CA VAL A 17 -15.45 -0.08 -18.69
C VAL A 17 -15.38 -0.66 -17.29
N GLY A 18 -15.75 0.12 -16.27
CA GLY A 18 -15.81 -0.32 -14.88
C GLY A 18 -16.75 -1.52 -14.68
N ILE A 19 -17.95 -1.47 -15.27
CA ILE A 19 -18.93 -2.57 -15.18
C ILE A 19 -18.44 -3.82 -15.92
N ARG A 20 -17.79 -3.65 -17.08
CA ARG A 20 -17.18 -4.78 -17.80
C ARG A 20 -16.06 -5.42 -16.99
N CYS A 21 -15.20 -4.62 -16.37
CA CYS A 21 -14.14 -5.11 -15.50
C CYS A 21 -14.71 -5.82 -14.27
N GLN A 22 -15.76 -5.28 -13.66
CA GLN A 22 -16.47 -5.92 -12.55
C GLN A 22 -16.94 -7.33 -12.93
N LYS A 23 -17.57 -7.48 -14.10
CA LYS A 23 -18.05 -8.77 -14.57
C LYS A 23 -16.89 -9.74 -14.85
N LEU A 24 -15.88 -9.30 -15.61
CA LEU A 24 -14.72 -10.13 -15.92
C LEU A 24 -13.95 -10.57 -14.67
N PHE A 25 -13.88 -9.71 -13.66
CA PHE A 25 -13.24 -10.03 -12.39
C PHE A 25 -14.08 -10.99 -11.55
N GLN A 26 -15.41 -10.86 -11.56
CA GLN A 26 -16.29 -11.84 -10.94
C GLN A 26 -16.16 -13.22 -11.61
N ASP A 27 -16.20 -13.26 -12.95
CA ASP A 27 -16.00 -14.49 -13.73
C ASP A 27 -14.64 -15.13 -13.39
N PHE A 28 -13.57 -14.32 -13.24
CA PHE A 28 -12.25 -14.79 -12.79
C PHE A 28 -12.30 -15.46 -11.40
N LEU A 29 -12.97 -14.85 -10.41
CA LEU A 29 -13.07 -15.40 -9.07
C LEU A 29 -13.85 -16.72 -9.02
N GLU A 30 -14.81 -16.91 -9.92
CA GLU A 30 -15.64 -18.12 -10.01
C GLU A 30 -14.96 -19.26 -10.80
N GLU A 31 -14.23 -18.93 -11.87
CA GLU A 31 -13.67 -19.92 -12.80
C GLU A 31 -12.23 -20.32 -12.49
N TYR A 32 -11.43 -19.46 -11.86
CA TYR A 32 -9.99 -19.71 -11.67
C TYR A 32 -9.74 -20.89 -10.74
N LYS A 33 -9.03 -21.91 -11.27
CA LYS A 33 -8.71 -23.14 -10.56
C LYS A 33 -7.22 -23.38 -10.52
N GLU A 34 -6.74 -23.70 -9.33
CA GLU A 34 -5.38 -24.19 -9.08
C GLU A 34 -5.52 -25.63 -8.55
N ASP A 35 -4.82 -26.58 -9.18
CA ASP A 35 -4.88 -28.02 -8.85
C ASP A 35 -6.30 -28.61 -8.75
N GLY A 36 -7.21 -28.13 -9.61
CA GLY A 36 -8.60 -28.60 -9.67
C GLY A 36 -9.53 -28.04 -8.58
N LYS A 37 -9.04 -27.17 -7.69
CA LYS A 37 -9.83 -26.44 -6.69
C LYS A 37 -9.90 -24.95 -7.02
N ILE A 38 -10.99 -24.30 -6.64
CA ILE A 38 -11.13 -22.85 -6.77
C ILE A 38 -10.35 -22.20 -5.62
N LYS A 39 -9.26 -21.50 -5.94
CA LYS A 39 -8.31 -20.95 -4.95
C LYS A 39 -8.95 -19.92 -4.02
N TYR A 40 -9.74 -19.01 -4.58
CA TYR A 40 -10.30 -17.86 -3.86
C TYR A 40 -11.57 -18.16 -3.06
N LEU A 41 -12.09 -19.39 -3.16
CA LEU A 41 -13.32 -19.79 -2.49
C LEU A 41 -13.13 -19.90 -0.97
N ASP A 42 -11.98 -20.41 -0.52
CA ASP A 42 -11.66 -20.49 0.90
C ASP A 42 -11.47 -19.10 1.51
N GLY A 43 -10.81 -18.17 0.79
CA GLY A 43 -10.73 -16.77 1.19
C GLY A 43 -12.10 -16.09 1.30
N ALA A 44 -13.02 -16.38 0.37
CA ALA A 44 -14.40 -15.87 0.46
C ALA A 44 -15.21 -16.47 1.61
N ARG A 45 -14.92 -17.72 2.02
CA ARG A 45 -15.51 -18.30 3.24
C ARG A 45 -15.00 -17.61 4.50
N ASP A 46 -13.71 -17.25 4.52
CA ASP A 46 -13.11 -16.54 5.66
C ASP A 46 -13.69 -15.13 5.84
N LEU A 47 -14.14 -14.48 4.76
CA LEU A 47 -14.85 -13.19 4.79
C LEU A 47 -16.18 -13.22 5.57
N LYS A 48 -16.68 -14.40 5.90
CA LYS A 48 -17.82 -14.59 6.82
C LYS A 48 -17.49 -14.08 8.22
N ASN A 49 -16.23 -14.17 8.64
CA ASN A 49 -15.79 -13.67 9.94
C ASN A 49 -15.93 -12.14 9.97
N PRO A 50 -16.53 -11.55 11.01
CA PRO A 50 -16.80 -10.11 11.04
C PRO A 50 -15.51 -9.28 10.99
N GLU A 51 -14.41 -9.79 11.55
CA GLU A 51 -13.12 -9.10 11.65
C GLU A 51 -12.37 -9.00 10.31
N ARG A 52 -12.62 -9.92 9.37
CA ARG A 52 -11.88 -9.98 8.10
C ARG A 52 -12.68 -9.40 6.94
N SER A 53 -12.28 -8.24 6.43
CA SER A 53 -12.97 -7.54 5.34
C SER A 53 -12.19 -7.52 4.03
N THR A 54 -10.96 -8.02 4.03
CA THR A 54 -10.09 -8.00 2.84
C THR A 54 -10.00 -9.39 2.19
N LEU A 55 -10.08 -9.42 0.85
CA LEU A 55 -9.76 -10.59 0.04
C LEU A 55 -8.40 -10.37 -0.62
N GLU A 56 -7.46 -11.26 -0.33
CA GLU A 56 -6.15 -11.26 -0.97
C GLU A 56 -6.22 -12.00 -2.32
N VAL A 57 -5.79 -11.32 -3.37
CA VAL A 57 -5.77 -11.85 -4.74
C VAL A 57 -4.37 -11.74 -5.30
N ASN A 58 -3.85 -12.86 -5.81
CA ASN A 58 -2.57 -12.87 -6.47
C ASN A 58 -2.72 -12.26 -7.88
N PHE A 59 -1.89 -11.26 -8.19
CA PHE A 59 -1.95 -10.57 -9.46
C PHE A 59 -1.49 -11.46 -10.64
N ASP A 60 -0.57 -12.39 -10.42
CA ASP A 60 -0.10 -13.32 -11.44
C ASP A 60 -1.24 -14.23 -11.94
N ASP A 61 -2.18 -14.58 -11.06
CA ASP A 61 -3.35 -15.37 -11.41
C ASP A 61 -4.30 -14.60 -12.34
N VAL A 62 -4.48 -13.29 -12.08
CA VAL A 62 -5.27 -12.40 -12.94
C VAL A 62 -4.62 -12.28 -14.32
N GLU A 63 -3.29 -12.16 -14.38
CA GLU A 63 -2.54 -12.07 -15.62
C GLU A 63 -2.64 -13.37 -16.45
N LYS A 64 -2.56 -14.54 -15.79
CA LYS A 64 -2.72 -15.86 -16.43
C LYS A 64 -4.11 -16.07 -17.04
N TYR A 65 -5.16 -15.63 -16.34
CA TYR A 65 -6.54 -15.79 -16.82
C TYR A 65 -6.88 -14.76 -17.91
N ASN A 66 -6.58 -13.48 -17.68
CA ASN A 66 -6.93 -12.42 -18.61
C ASN A 66 -5.95 -11.23 -18.56
N GLN A 67 -5.05 -11.20 -19.54
CA GLN A 67 -4.06 -10.14 -19.70
C GLN A 67 -4.67 -8.74 -19.93
N ASN A 68 -5.82 -8.66 -20.62
CA ASN A 68 -6.49 -7.39 -20.87
C ASN A 68 -7.06 -6.80 -19.57
N LEU A 69 -7.63 -7.66 -18.72
CA LEU A 69 -8.11 -7.27 -17.39
C LEU A 69 -6.95 -6.78 -16.53
N ALA A 70 -5.84 -7.53 -16.47
CA ALA A 70 -4.65 -7.16 -15.73
C ALA A 70 -4.10 -5.79 -16.16
N THR A 71 -3.98 -5.55 -17.47
CA THR A 71 -3.50 -4.26 -18.01
C THR A 71 -4.43 -3.11 -17.60
N THR A 72 -5.74 -3.32 -17.70
CA THR A 72 -6.74 -2.30 -17.33
C THR A 72 -6.67 -1.98 -15.82
N ILE A 73 -6.50 -3.01 -14.97
CA ILE A 73 -6.34 -2.85 -13.51
C ILE A 73 -5.05 -2.09 -13.19
N ILE A 74 -3.94 -2.34 -13.89
CA ILE A 74 -2.68 -1.64 -13.65
C ILE A 74 -2.77 -0.16 -14.03
N GLU A 75 -3.36 0.16 -15.19
CA GLU A 75 -3.38 1.53 -15.70
C GLU A 75 -4.42 2.41 -14.98
N GLU A 76 -5.64 1.91 -14.77
CA GLU A 76 -6.76 2.69 -14.22
C GLU A 76 -7.25 2.16 -12.86
N TYR A 77 -6.33 1.70 -12.01
CA TYR A 77 -6.67 1.09 -10.72
C TYR A 77 -7.61 1.94 -9.86
N TYR A 78 -7.28 3.22 -9.64
CA TYR A 78 -8.04 4.06 -8.72
C TYR A 78 -9.50 4.25 -9.16
N ARG A 79 -9.74 4.29 -10.47
CA ARG A 79 -11.08 4.40 -11.07
C ARG A 79 -11.86 3.10 -10.95
N ILE A 80 -11.20 1.96 -11.15
CA ILE A 80 -11.81 0.63 -11.22
C ILE A 80 -11.95 -0.01 -9.83
N TYR A 81 -11.15 0.41 -8.86
CA TYR A 81 -11.14 -0.08 -7.47
C TYR A 81 -12.53 -0.25 -6.82
N PRO A 82 -13.45 0.75 -6.84
CA PRO A 82 -14.78 0.56 -6.24
C PRO A 82 -15.60 -0.53 -6.94
N PHE A 83 -15.44 -0.70 -8.26
CA PHE A 83 -16.11 -1.75 -9.02
C PHE A 83 -15.56 -3.14 -8.68
N LEU A 84 -14.26 -3.25 -8.42
CA LEU A 84 -13.65 -4.50 -7.98
C LEU A 84 -14.14 -4.88 -6.57
N ASN A 85 -14.18 -3.93 -5.64
CA ASN A 85 -14.74 -4.17 -4.30
C ASN A 85 -16.20 -4.65 -4.38
N GLN A 86 -16.98 -4.10 -5.32
CA GLN A 86 -18.34 -4.56 -5.59
C GLN A 86 -18.38 -5.97 -6.20
N ALA A 87 -17.44 -6.34 -7.07
CA ALA A 87 -17.31 -7.70 -7.60
C ALA A 87 -17.04 -8.71 -6.47
N VAL A 88 -16.17 -8.38 -5.53
CA VAL A 88 -15.91 -9.23 -4.34
C VAL A 88 -17.13 -9.32 -3.44
N CYS A 89 -17.86 -8.22 -3.25
CA CYS A 89 -19.12 -8.25 -2.51
C CYS A 89 -20.15 -9.17 -3.16
N ASN A 90 -20.30 -9.13 -4.49
CA ASN A 90 -21.16 -10.07 -5.21
C ASN A 90 -20.69 -11.52 -5.04
N PHE A 91 -19.41 -11.78 -5.23
CA PHE A 91 -18.82 -13.12 -5.09
C PHE A 91 -19.00 -13.68 -3.66
N ALA A 92 -18.76 -12.84 -2.65
CA ALA A 92 -18.95 -13.18 -1.25
C ALA A 92 -20.42 -13.40 -0.88
N ARG A 93 -21.36 -12.76 -1.57
CA ARG A 93 -22.81 -13.00 -1.41
C ARG A 93 -23.27 -14.30 -2.06
N ASP A 94 -22.67 -14.66 -3.20
CA ASP A 94 -23.08 -15.85 -3.94
C ASP A 94 -22.54 -17.14 -3.30
N HIS A 95 -21.35 -17.09 -2.68
CA HIS A 95 -20.68 -18.24 -2.05
C HIS A 95 -20.65 -18.19 -0.51
N GLY A 96 -20.94 -17.03 0.10
CA GLY A 96 -20.93 -16.80 1.53
C GLY A 96 -22.24 -16.18 2.04
N ASP A 97 -22.54 -16.38 3.31
CA ASP A 97 -23.71 -15.79 3.99
C ASP A 97 -23.40 -14.33 4.41
N ALA A 98 -22.98 -13.53 3.43
CA ALA A 98 -22.48 -12.17 3.62
C ALA A 98 -23.62 -11.20 3.98
N LYS A 99 -23.41 -10.37 5.02
CA LYS A 99 -24.35 -9.30 5.40
C LYS A 99 -24.16 -8.08 4.50
N ASN A 100 -25.26 -7.45 4.09
CA ASN A 100 -25.27 -6.27 3.22
C ASN A 100 -24.56 -5.03 3.80
N ASP A 101 -24.33 -4.98 5.11
CA ASP A 101 -23.76 -3.81 5.80
C ASP A 101 -22.23 -3.82 5.86
N LYS A 102 -21.56 -4.85 5.34
CA LYS A 102 -20.10 -4.99 5.41
C LYS A 102 -19.44 -4.57 4.10
N GLU A 103 -18.48 -3.66 4.19
CA GLU A 103 -17.60 -3.35 3.05
C GLU A 103 -16.52 -4.43 2.90
N TYR A 104 -16.28 -4.81 1.65
CA TYR A 104 -15.22 -5.74 1.28
C TYR A 104 -14.16 -5.00 0.47
N TYR A 105 -12.90 -5.24 0.79
CA TYR A 105 -11.75 -4.66 0.10
C TYR A 105 -10.95 -5.74 -0.61
N ILE A 106 -10.26 -5.34 -1.68
CA ILE A 106 -9.31 -6.21 -2.35
C ILE A 106 -7.89 -5.78 -2.01
N SER A 107 -7.05 -6.77 -1.71
CA SER A 107 -5.62 -6.63 -1.56
C SER A 107 -4.92 -7.40 -2.68
N PHE A 108 -4.16 -6.68 -3.52
CA PHE A 108 -3.38 -7.33 -4.58
C PHE A 108 -1.98 -7.69 -4.08
N VAL A 109 -1.66 -8.97 -4.21
CA VAL A 109 -0.37 -9.57 -3.84
C VAL A 109 0.43 -9.88 -5.10
N GLU A 110 1.76 -9.91 -4.98
CA GLU A 110 2.68 -10.38 -6.04
C GLU A 110 2.63 -9.58 -7.36
N VAL A 111 2.33 -8.27 -7.28
CA VAL A 111 2.34 -7.42 -8.47
C VAL A 111 3.76 -7.35 -9.09
N PRO A 112 3.93 -7.67 -10.40
CA PRO A 112 5.26 -7.77 -11.03
C PRO A 112 5.96 -6.41 -11.15
N THR A 113 5.20 -5.31 -11.24
CA THR A 113 5.72 -3.94 -11.42
C THR A 113 6.27 -3.35 -10.11
N ARG A 114 7.50 -3.75 -9.77
CA ARG A 114 8.25 -3.15 -8.65
C ARG A 114 8.94 -1.85 -9.09
N HIS A 115 8.56 -0.74 -8.47
CA HIS A 115 9.10 0.59 -8.69
C HIS A 115 9.86 1.13 -7.48
N LYS A 116 10.87 1.96 -7.74
CA LYS A 116 11.60 2.68 -6.69
C LYS A 116 10.85 3.93 -6.28
N VAL A 117 11.04 4.37 -5.02
CA VAL A 117 10.44 5.60 -4.49
C VAL A 117 10.81 6.83 -5.36
N ARG A 118 12.00 6.85 -5.95
CA ARG A 118 12.47 7.89 -6.88
C ARG A 118 11.75 7.96 -8.22
N GLU A 119 11.18 6.84 -8.67
CA GLU A 119 10.52 6.72 -9.98
C GLU A 119 9.06 7.19 -9.93
N LEU A 120 8.56 7.52 -8.73
CA LEU A 120 7.22 8.05 -8.51
C LEU A 120 7.11 9.45 -9.10
N THR A 121 6.49 9.51 -10.28
CA THR A 121 6.19 10.73 -11.03
C THR A 121 4.69 10.85 -11.23
N THR A 122 4.24 12.00 -11.73
CA THR A 122 2.82 12.28 -11.97
C THR A 122 2.16 11.34 -12.97
N VAL A 123 2.94 10.71 -13.85
CA VAL A 123 2.44 9.72 -14.83
C VAL A 123 1.92 8.44 -14.16
N LYS A 124 2.40 8.16 -12.94
CA LYS A 124 2.04 6.96 -12.16
C LYS A 124 0.88 7.19 -11.19
N ILE A 125 0.16 8.32 -11.32
CA ILE A 125 -1.01 8.60 -10.49
C ILE A 125 -2.15 7.67 -10.90
N GLY A 126 -2.78 7.04 -9.92
CA GLY A 126 -3.92 6.15 -10.14
C GLY A 126 -3.58 4.77 -10.71
N THR A 127 -2.31 4.48 -11.00
CA THR A 127 -1.85 3.17 -11.46
C THR A 127 -1.50 2.25 -10.29
N LEU A 128 -1.71 0.94 -10.43
CA LEU A 128 -1.28 -0.05 -9.45
C LEU A 128 0.24 -0.30 -9.56
N ILE A 129 0.95 -0.05 -8.46
CA ILE A 129 2.41 -0.22 -8.39
C ILE A 129 2.80 -0.86 -7.05
N ARG A 130 3.94 -1.57 -7.06
CA ARG A 130 4.58 -2.07 -5.84
C ARG A 130 5.82 -1.25 -5.52
N ILE A 131 5.93 -0.73 -4.30
CA ILE A 131 7.06 0.08 -3.85
C ILE A 131 7.67 -0.56 -2.61
N THR A 132 8.99 -0.55 -2.53
CA THR A 132 9.71 -1.12 -1.39
C THR A 132 10.38 -0.02 -0.59
N GLY A 133 10.24 -0.07 0.73
CA GLY A 133 10.80 0.96 1.61
C GLY A 133 10.99 0.47 3.04
N GLN A 134 11.94 1.11 3.73
CA GLN A 134 12.10 0.92 5.17
C GLN A 134 11.16 1.88 5.90
N VAL A 135 10.46 1.37 6.91
CA VAL A 135 9.53 2.17 7.70
C VAL A 135 10.32 2.94 8.74
N VAL A 136 10.24 4.27 8.68
CA VAL A 136 10.95 5.15 9.62
C VAL A 136 10.07 5.49 10.82
N ARG A 137 8.80 5.79 10.55
CA ARG A 137 7.87 6.24 11.58
C ARG A 137 6.45 5.81 11.25
N THR A 138 5.80 5.20 12.22
CA THR A 138 4.36 4.93 12.23
C THR A 138 3.65 6.02 13.04
N HIS A 139 2.49 6.45 12.57
CA HIS A 139 1.56 7.28 13.36
C HIS A 139 0.52 6.36 14.01
N PRO A 140 -0.11 6.79 15.12
CA PRO A 140 -1.20 6.02 15.73
C PRO A 140 -2.37 5.90 14.75
N VAL A 141 -3.19 4.88 14.99
CA VAL A 141 -4.43 4.64 14.25
C VAL A 141 -5.45 5.73 14.57
N HIS A 142 -6.09 6.24 13.53
CA HIS A 142 -7.20 7.18 13.65
C HIS A 142 -8.37 6.71 12.78
N PRO A 143 -9.62 6.81 13.24
CA PRO A 143 -10.77 6.50 12.40
C PRO A 143 -10.94 7.58 11.31
N GLU A 144 -11.01 7.16 10.06
CA GLU A 144 -11.33 7.98 8.89
C GLU A 144 -12.81 7.81 8.52
N LEU A 145 -13.52 8.93 8.34
CA LEU A 145 -14.88 8.92 7.81
C LEU A 145 -14.80 8.70 6.29
N VAL A 146 -15.27 7.56 5.79
CA VAL A 146 -15.30 7.26 4.34
C VAL A 146 -16.62 7.72 3.72
N SER A 147 -17.73 7.39 4.39
CA SER A 147 -19.08 7.78 3.97
C SER A 147 -19.84 8.39 5.14
N GLY A 148 -20.25 9.64 4.98
CA GLY A 148 -20.99 10.38 6.00
C GLY A 148 -22.49 10.33 5.75
N THR A 149 -23.25 9.98 6.78
CA THR A 149 -24.69 10.23 6.81
C THR A 149 -24.96 11.57 7.49
N PHE A 150 -25.64 12.48 6.80
CA PHE A 150 -25.92 13.83 7.30
C PHE A 150 -27.40 14.07 7.52
N VAL A 151 -27.76 14.68 8.65
CA VAL A 151 -29.12 15.11 8.96
C VAL A 151 -29.24 16.61 8.69
N CYS A 152 -30.26 16.98 7.92
CA CYS A 152 -30.62 18.37 7.72
C CYS A 152 -31.28 18.94 8.99
N LEU A 153 -30.76 20.04 9.53
CA LEU A 153 -31.34 20.64 10.75
C LEU A 153 -32.67 21.37 10.51
N ASP A 154 -33.01 21.71 9.26
CA ASP A 154 -34.22 22.45 8.94
C ASP A 154 -35.41 21.53 8.62
N CYS A 155 -35.17 20.38 7.96
CA CYS A 155 -36.22 19.44 7.56
C CYS A 155 -36.05 18.02 8.11
N GLN A 156 -35.02 17.78 8.93
CA GLN A 156 -34.70 16.48 9.54
C GLN A 156 -34.52 15.32 8.54
N THR A 157 -34.38 15.62 7.24
CA THR A 157 -34.13 14.60 6.22
C THR A 157 -32.72 14.05 6.37
N VAL A 158 -32.61 12.71 6.42
CA VAL A 158 -31.35 11.98 6.46
C VAL A 158 -30.81 11.82 5.04
N ILE A 159 -29.61 12.31 4.80
CA ILE A 159 -28.88 12.19 3.54
C ILE A 159 -27.77 11.17 3.78
N LYS A 160 -27.96 9.96 3.29
CA LYS A 160 -26.97 8.88 3.36
C LYS A 160 -25.96 8.98 2.22
N ASP A 161 -24.84 8.28 2.38
CA ASP A 161 -23.86 7.99 1.32
C ASP A 161 -23.17 9.22 0.73
N VAL A 162 -22.83 10.20 1.58
CA VAL A 162 -21.98 11.32 1.17
C VAL A 162 -20.51 10.90 1.31
N GLU A 163 -19.92 10.52 0.18
CA GLU A 163 -18.51 10.15 0.08
C GLU A 163 -17.59 11.30 0.55
N GLN A 164 -16.56 10.94 1.33
CA GLN A 164 -15.55 11.85 1.83
C GLN A 164 -14.24 11.62 1.07
N GLN A 165 -13.90 12.50 0.13
CA GLN A 165 -12.67 12.37 -0.67
C GLN A 165 -11.49 13.08 -0.01
N PHE A 166 -10.86 12.43 0.98
CA PHE A 166 -9.68 12.93 1.72
C PHE A 166 -9.85 14.33 2.35
N LYS A 167 -11.10 14.78 2.48
CA LYS A 167 -11.50 16.06 3.06
C LYS A 167 -12.92 15.88 3.57
N TYR A 168 -13.17 16.45 4.74
CA TYR A 168 -14.52 16.54 5.27
C TYR A 168 -15.39 17.44 4.36
N THR A 169 -16.37 16.83 3.72
CA THR A 169 -17.29 17.44 2.77
C THR A 169 -18.73 17.29 3.24
N ASN A 170 -19.36 18.42 3.50
CA ASN A 170 -20.80 18.49 3.75
C ASN A 170 -21.57 18.46 2.42
N PRO A 171 -22.82 17.94 2.41
CA PRO A 171 -23.69 18.05 1.24
C PRO A 171 -23.96 19.52 0.91
N THR A 172 -24.03 19.85 -0.38
CA THR A 172 -24.20 21.24 -0.86
C THR A 172 -25.65 21.71 -0.86
N ILE A 173 -26.60 20.78 -1.04
CA ILE A 173 -28.04 21.04 -1.11
C ILE A 173 -28.76 19.88 -0.41
N CYS A 174 -29.84 20.19 0.31
CA CYS A 174 -30.69 19.15 0.90
C CYS A 174 -31.38 18.32 -0.19
N ARG A 175 -31.50 17.00 0.02
CA ARG A 175 -32.18 16.08 -0.92
C ARG A 175 -33.70 16.34 -1.00
N ASN A 176 -34.29 16.92 0.03
CA ASN A 176 -35.71 17.26 0.04
C ASN A 176 -35.96 18.51 -0.82
N PRO A 177 -36.77 18.42 -1.90
CA PRO A 177 -37.01 19.54 -2.82
C PRO A 177 -37.73 20.73 -2.16
N VAL A 178 -38.40 20.51 -1.03
CA VAL A 178 -39.08 21.56 -0.26
C VAL A 178 -38.09 22.37 0.60
N CYS A 179 -36.91 21.79 0.90
CA CYS A 179 -35.92 22.39 1.78
C CYS A 179 -34.77 23.01 0.98
N ASN A 180 -34.58 24.33 1.07
CA ASN A 180 -33.49 25.06 0.41
C ASN A 180 -32.25 25.24 1.32
N ASN A 181 -32.03 24.34 2.28
CA ASN A 181 -30.87 24.39 3.16
C ASN A 181 -29.59 23.98 2.40
N ARG A 182 -28.50 24.72 2.64
CA ARG A 182 -27.18 24.56 2.00
C ARG A 182 -26.01 24.50 2.95
N ARG A 183 -26.23 24.66 4.26
CA ARG A 183 -25.13 24.77 5.25
C ARG A 183 -25.39 24.03 6.54
N ARG A 184 -26.66 23.94 6.97
CA ARG A 184 -27.01 23.41 8.30
C ARG A 184 -27.20 21.89 8.25
N PHE A 185 -26.10 21.18 8.09
CA PHE A 185 -26.05 19.72 8.14
C PHE A 185 -25.28 19.27 9.38
N MET A 186 -25.80 18.26 10.05
CA MET A 186 -25.18 17.60 11.20
C MET A 186 -24.80 16.17 10.79
N LEU A 187 -23.59 15.74 11.10
CA LEU A 187 -23.16 14.36 10.85
C LEU A 187 -23.84 13.43 11.87
N ASP A 188 -24.46 12.36 11.38
CA ASP A 188 -24.97 11.25 12.18
C ASP A 188 -23.87 10.19 12.26
N VAL A 189 -23.16 10.14 13.39
CA VAL A 189 -22.02 9.24 13.60
C VAL A 189 -22.47 7.77 13.59
N ASP A 190 -23.66 7.46 14.12
CA ASP A 190 -24.10 6.07 14.28
C ASP A 190 -24.42 5.38 12.96
N LYS A 191 -24.79 6.15 11.93
CA LYS A 191 -25.10 5.65 10.57
C LYS A 191 -24.02 5.96 9.55
N SER A 192 -22.88 6.48 10.00
CA SER A 192 -21.76 6.80 9.12
C SER A 192 -20.78 5.64 9.07
N LEU A 193 -20.06 5.53 7.95
CA LEU A 193 -19.06 4.50 7.74
C LEU A 193 -17.68 5.05 8.07
N PHE A 194 -17.04 4.42 9.06
CA PHE A 194 -15.69 4.72 9.48
C PHE A 194 -14.78 3.53 9.16
N VAL A 195 -13.56 3.84 8.76
CA VAL A 195 -12.51 2.86 8.49
C VAL A 195 -11.27 3.30 9.24
N ASP A 196 -10.56 2.34 9.83
CA ASP A 196 -9.29 2.63 10.47
C ASP A 196 -8.26 3.10 9.45
N PHE A 197 -7.62 4.21 9.76
CA PHE A 197 -6.63 4.87 8.93
C PHE A 197 -5.32 4.98 9.71
N GLN A 198 -4.22 4.64 9.05
CA GLN A 198 -2.89 4.81 9.61
C GLN A 198 -1.95 5.47 8.61
N LYS A 199 -1.18 6.44 9.09
CA LYS A 199 -0.16 7.12 8.30
C LYS A 199 1.23 6.61 8.64
N VAL A 200 1.94 6.12 7.63
CA VAL A 200 3.30 5.61 7.77
C VAL A 200 4.25 6.42 6.89
N ARG A 201 5.46 6.70 7.40
CA ARG A 201 6.52 7.32 6.61
C ARG A 201 7.56 6.28 6.26
N ILE A 202 7.72 6.04 4.97
CA ILE A 202 8.72 5.12 4.42
C ILE A 202 9.91 5.90 3.86
N GLN A 203 11.06 5.25 3.81
CA GLN A 203 12.29 5.78 3.25
C GLN A 203 12.90 4.78 2.27
N GLU A 204 13.57 5.31 1.24
CA GLU A 204 14.36 4.51 0.30
C GLU A 204 15.32 3.58 1.02
N THR A 205 15.44 2.35 0.51
CA THR A 205 16.37 1.36 1.05
C THR A 205 17.82 1.74 0.70
N GLN A 206 18.77 1.40 1.58
CA GLN A 206 20.17 1.77 1.38
C GLN A 206 20.79 1.15 0.11
N ALA A 207 20.33 -0.05 -0.27
CA ALA A 207 20.78 -0.73 -1.48
C ALA A 207 20.39 0.01 -2.78
N GLU A 208 19.32 0.81 -2.74
CA GLU A 208 18.82 1.55 -3.90
C GLU A 208 19.37 2.98 -3.98
N LEU A 209 20.10 3.45 -2.96
CA LEU A 209 20.60 4.82 -2.91
C LEU A 209 21.78 5.05 -3.88
N PRO A 210 21.67 6.04 -4.79
CA PRO A 210 22.82 6.46 -5.56
C PRO A 210 23.84 7.16 -4.66
N ARG A 211 25.13 6.96 -4.95
CA ARG A 211 26.23 7.52 -4.16
C ARG A 211 26.12 9.05 -4.11
N GLY A 212 26.11 9.61 -2.90
CA GLY A 212 26.08 11.05 -2.67
C GLY A 212 24.69 11.71 -2.62
N CYS A 213 23.60 10.94 -2.71
CA CYS A 213 22.24 11.47 -2.55
C CYS A 213 21.67 11.25 -1.15
N ILE A 214 20.83 12.18 -0.71
CA ILE A 214 20.02 12.02 0.50
C ILE A 214 18.83 11.08 0.18
N PRO A 215 18.50 10.11 1.05
CA PRO A 215 17.35 9.25 0.90
C PRO A 215 16.02 10.04 0.91
N ARG A 216 15.15 9.76 -0.06
CA ARG A 216 13.81 10.36 -0.11
C ARG A 216 12.85 9.61 0.80
N SER A 217 11.90 10.33 1.39
CA SER A 217 10.81 9.78 2.18
C SER A 217 9.47 10.01 1.51
N VAL A 218 8.59 9.02 1.55
CA VAL A 218 7.22 9.11 1.05
C VAL A 218 6.24 8.76 2.17
N GLU A 219 5.07 9.38 2.14
CA GLU A 219 3.99 9.10 3.06
C GLU A 219 3.07 8.04 2.46
N VAL A 220 2.91 6.94 3.19
CA VAL A 220 2.03 5.83 2.86
C VAL A 220 0.81 5.88 3.78
N ILE A 221 -0.36 5.66 3.20
CA ILE A 221 -1.64 5.56 3.89
C ILE A 221 -2.06 4.09 3.85
N LEU A 222 -2.41 3.57 5.02
CA LEU A 222 -2.97 2.23 5.23
C LEU A 222 -4.42 2.36 5.68
N ARG A 223 -5.23 1.38 5.30
CA ARG A 223 -6.66 1.31 5.64
C ARG A 223 -7.07 -0.07 6.12
N ALA A 224 -8.10 -0.11 6.96
CA ALA A 224 -8.74 -1.33 7.44
C ALA A 224 -7.70 -2.32 8.01
N GLU A 225 -7.73 -3.58 7.55
CA GLU A 225 -6.92 -4.69 8.09
C GLU A 225 -5.40 -4.51 7.92
N THR A 226 -4.95 -3.66 6.98
CA THR A 226 -3.51 -3.40 6.79
C THR A 226 -2.91 -2.54 7.90
N VAL A 227 -3.74 -1.93 8.75
CA VAL A 227 -3.33 -1.09 9.88
C VAL A 227 -2.70 -1.94 10.98
N GLU A 228 -1.71 -1.39 11.69
CA GLU A 228 -0.96 -2.05 12.78
C GLU A 228 -0.14 -3.31 12.39
N THR A 229 -0.19 -3.75 11.14
CA THR A 229 0.69 -4.84 10.62
C THR A 229 2.16 -4.42 10.48
N ILE A 230 2.45 -3.12 10.57
CA ILE A 230 3.73 -2.53 10.21
C ILE A 230 4.52 -2.10 11.44
N GLN A 231 5.76 -2.58 11.53
CA GLN A 231 6.72 -2.19 12.55
C GLN A 231 7.74 -1.17 12.01
N ALA A 232 8.15 -0.23 12.86
CA ALA A 232 9.23 0.70 12.52
C ALA A 232 10.60 -0.02 12.49
N GLY A 233 11.42 0.29 11.49
CA GLY A 233 12.74 -0.29 11.27
C GLY A 233 12.76 -1.42 10.25
N ASP A 234 11.63 -2.08 10.01
CA ASP A 234 11.53 -3.19 9.07
C ASP A 234 11.27 -2.71 7.63
N ARG A 235 11.49 -3.63 6.68
CA ARG A 235 11.36 -3.40 5.24
C ARG A 235 10.11 -4.09 4.72
N TYR A 236 9.27 -3.35 4.03
CA TYR A 236 8.02 -3.83 3.47
C TYR A 236 7.89 -3.47 2.00
N ASP A 237 7.21 -4.35 1.28
CA ASP A 237 6.67 -4.17 -0.05
C ASP A 237 5.23 -3.66 0.11
N PHE A 238 4.99 -2.45 -0.38
CA PHE A 238 3.69 -1.82 -0.39
C PHE A 238 3.12 -1.90 -1.80
N THR A 239 1.97 -2.55 -1.95
CA THR A 239 1.21 -2.54 -3.21
C THR A 239 0.08 -1.54 -3.08
N GLY A 240 -0.12 -0.71 -4.10
CA GLY A 240 -1.18 0.28 -4.09
C GLY A 240 -1.07 1.32 -5.19
N THR A 241 -1.61 2.50 -4.94
CA THR A 241 -1.68 3.59 -5.91
C THR A 241 -1.11 4.88 -5.39
N LEU A 242 -0.52 5.65 -6.31
CA LEU A 242 -0.13 7.02 -6.01
C LEU A 242 -1.36 7.92 -6.13
N ILE A 243 -1.69 8.61 -5.04
CA ILE A 243 -2.80 9.54 -4.94
C ILE A 243 -2.30 10.96 -4.66
N VAL A 244 -3.18 11.91 -4.92
CA VAL A 244 -2.91 13.33 -4.70
C VAL A 244 -3.85 13.83 -3.63
N VAL A 245 -3.29 14.27 -2.50
CA VAL A 245 -4.05 14.75 -1.35
C VAL A 245 -3.96 16.28 -1.31
N PRO A 246 -5.09 17.01 -1.21
CA PRO A 246 -5.08 18.46 -1.09
C PRO A 246 -4.42 18.89 0.22
N ASP A 247 -3.43 19.76 0.13
CA ASP A 247 -2.74 20.35 1.29
C ASP A 247 -3.23 21.78 1.50
N VAL A 248 -4.20 21.92 2.39
CA VAL A 248 -4.84 23.22 2.70
C VAL A 248 -3.97 24.07 3.65
N GLY A 249 -2.88 23.51 4.19
CA GLY A 249 -2.03 24.16 5.20
C GLY A 249 -0.77 24.83 4.65
N VAL A 250 -0.37 24.55 3.42
CA VAL A 250 0.87 25.12 2.85
C VAL A 250 0.63 26.54 2.39
N LEU A 251 1.16 27.50 3.16
CA LEU A 251 1.29 28.89 2.74
C LEU A 251 2.29 29.00 1.59
N SER A 252 1.82 29.55 0.46
CA SER A 252 2.59 30.28 -0.56
C SER A 252 3.98 29.72 -0.93
N LEU A 253 4.01 28.63 -1.72
CA LEU A 253 5.12 28.36 -2.63
C LEU A 253 4.98 29.25 -3.89
N PRO A 254 6.03 29.95 -4.34
CA PRO A 254 6.00 30.75 -5.56
C PRO A 254 5.88 29.85 -6.80
N GLY A 255 4.82 30.04 -7.56
CA GLY A 255 4.55 29.35 -8.83
C GLY A 255 3.28 29.92 -9.47
N ALA A 256 3.16 29.85 -10.80
CA ALA A 256 1.93 30.22 -11.49
C ALA A 256 0.85 29.17 -11.16
N LYS A 257 -0.14 29.54 -10.34
CA LYS A 257 -1.20 28.65 -9.90
C LYS A 257 -2.51 29.05 -10.55
N ALA A 258 -3.25 28.06 -11.05
CA ALA A 258 -4.56 28.27 -11.63
C ALA A 258 -5.61 28.40 -10.52
N GLU A 259 -6.34 29.51 -10.55
CA GLU A 259 -7.51 29.74 -9.72
C GLU A 259 -8.78 29.34 -10.47
N ILE A 260 -9.77 28.77 -9.78
CA ILE A 260 -11.09 28.52 -10.37
C ILE A 260 -11.85 29.85 -10.38
N GLY A 261 -11.56 30.68 -11.37
CA GLY A 261 -12.33 31.90 -11.63
C GLY A 261 -13.71 31.54 -12.18
N SER A 262 -14.77 31.93 -11.47
CA SER A 262 -16.11 31.98 -12.07
C SER A 262 -16.09 33.02 -13.19
N ARG A 263 -16.56 32.67 -14.39
CA ARG A 263 -16.75 33.65 -15.48
C ARG A 263 -17.60 34.81 -14.99
N HIS A 264 -17.01 35.98 -14.77
CA HIS A 264 -17.76 37.22 -14.59
C HIS A 264 -18.48 37.54 -15.91
N LYS A 265 -19.81 37.46 -15.92
CA LYS A 265 -20.60 38.15 -16.95
C LYS A 265 -20.39 39.64 -16.74
N GLY A 266 -19.81 40.31 -17.73
CA GLY A 266 -19.59 41.75 -17.71
C GLY A 266 -20.91 42.51 -17.63
N GLY A 267 -21.04 43.31 -16.58
CA GLY A 267 -22.18 44.20 -16.34
C GLY A 267 -22.02 44.93 -15.01
N ASP A 268 -21.87 46.25 -15.10
CA ASP A 268 -21.80 47.28 -14.05
C ASP A 268 -20.54 47.41 -13.19
N TYR A 269 -19.77 48.46 -13.57
CA TYR A 269 -18.89 49.23 -12.72
C TYR A 269 -19.71 49.93 -11.62
N ILE A 270 -19.91 49.26 -10.48
CA ILE A 270 -20.17 49.95 -9.22
C ILE A 270 -19.20 49.41 -8.19
N ALA A 271 -18.43 50.33 -7.63
CA ALA A 271 -17.46 50.11 -6.57
C ALA A 271 -18.13 49.43 -5.36
N GLU A 272 -18.03 48.11 -5.27
CA GLU A 272 -18.34 47.36 -4.06
C GLU A 272 -17.03 47.07 -3.32
N GLY A 273 -16.95 47.54 -2.08
CA GLY A 273 -15.73 47.58 -1.27
C GLY A 273 -15.11 46.23 -0.93
N VAL A 274 -14.00 46.30 -0.20
CA VAL A 274 -13.26 45.17 0.35
C VAL A 274 -14.17 44.36 1.29
N ARG A 275 -14.84 43.34 0.75
CA ARG A 275 -15.45 42.29 1.56
C ARG A 275 -14.29 41.54 2.22
N GLY A 276 -14.25 41.55 3.56
CA GLY A 276 -13.16 40.97 4.36
C GLY A 276 -12.89 39.48 4.10
N LEU A 277 -11.93 38.89 4.83
CA LEU A 277 -11.37 37.53 4.66
C LEU A 277 -12.35 36.38 4.32
N LYS A 278 -13.66 36.53 4.57
CA LYS A 278 -14.74 35.62 4.13
C LYS A 278 -15.03 35.64 2.61
N ALA A 279 -14.49 36.60 1.85
CA ALA A 279 -14.62 36.68 0.40
C ALA A 279 -13.48 35.97 -0.36
N LEU A 280 -12.55 35.29 0.34
CA LEU A 280 -11.55 34.37 -0.24
C LEU A 280 -12.20 33.09 -0.78
N GLY A 281 -13.24 33.25 -1.58
CA GLY A 281 -13.92 32.20 -2.34
C GLY A 281 -13.10 31.74 -3.53
N VAL A 282 -11.79 31.63 -3.40
CA VAL A 282 -10.87 30.77 -4.15
C VAL A 282 -9.68 30.57 -3.22
N ARG A 283 -9.46 29.36 -2.72
CA ARG A 283 -8.23 29.03 -1.97
C ARG A 283 -7.22 28.46 -2.95
N GLU A 284 -5.96 28.82 -2.79
CA GLU A 284 -4.87 28.18 -3.52
C GLU A 284 -4.93 26.66 -3.32
N LEU A 285 -4.99 25.93 -4.43
CA LEU A 285 -5.00 24.48 -4.44
C LEU A 285 -3.56 23.99 -4.48
N ASN A 286 -3.00 23.72 -3.30
CA ASN A 286 -1.76 22.98 -3.18
C ASN A 286 -2.08 21.51 -2.99
N TYR A 287 -1.30 20.66 -3.65
CA TYR A 287 -1.46 19.23 -3.60
C TYR A 287 -0.14 18.57 -3.23
N ARG A 288 -0.22 17.52 -2.41
CA ARG A 288 0.92 16.65 -2.11
C ARG A 288 0.65 15.25 -2.65
N MET A 289 1.69 14.59 -3.14
CA MET A 289 1.60 13.18 -3.50
C MET A 289 1.69 12.33 -2.23
N ALA A 290 0.81 11.35 -2.11
CA ALA A 290 0.82 10.33 -1.07
C ALA A 290 0.59 8.97 -1.71
N PHE A 291 1.07 7.91 -1.09
CA PHE A 291 0.86 6.55 -1.57
C PHE A 291 -0.24 5.88 -0.76
N LEU A 292 -1.31 5.42 -1.42
CA LEU A 292 -2.38 4.66 -0.78
C LEU A 292 -2.10 3.17 -1.01
N ALA A 293 -1.72 2.45 0.03
CA ALA A 293 -1.46 1.02 -0.06
C ALA A 293 -2.73 0.20 0.18
N CYS A 294 -2.92 -0.83 -0.64
CA CYS A 294 -3.96 -1.84 -0.49
C CYS A 294 -3.42 -3.17 0.06
N SER A 295 -2.13 -3.44 -0.12
CA SER A 295 -1.45 -4.60 0.43
C SER A 295 -0.10 -4.20 1.03
N VAL A 296 0.29 -4.92 2.08
CA VAL A 296 1.58 -4.78 2.73
C VAL A 296 2.15 -6.16 2.93
N GLN A 297 3.35 -6.40 2.41
CA GLN A 297 4.06 -7.65 2.59
C GLN A 297 5.46 -7.36 3.14
N PRO A 298 5.94 -8.13 4.13
CA PRO A 298 7.33 -7.98 4.58
C PRO A 298 8.29 -8.45 3.47
N THR A 299 9.17 -7.56 2.98
CA THR A 299 10.15 -7.87 1.90
C THR A 299 11.20 -8.86 2.39
N ASN A 300 11.64 -8.62 3.63
CA ASN A 300 12.24 -9.64 4.42
C ASN A 300 11.09 -10.15 5.27
N PRO A 301 10.47 -11.31 4.97
CA PRO A 301 10.34 -12.19 6.09
C PRO A 301 11.77 -12.22 6.63
N ARG A 302 12.00 -11.74 7.86
CA ARG A 302 13.05 -12.42 8.60
C ARG A 302 12.80 -13.88 8.30
N PHE A 303 13.82 -14.59 7.91
CA PHE A 303 13.80 -16.01 8.14
C PHE A 303 13.18 -16.22 9.55
N GLY A 304 11.89 -16.57 9.64
CA GLY A 304 11.01 -16.30 10.81
C GLY A 304 10.36 -14.90 10.95
N GLY A 305 9.42 -14.53 10.08
CA GLY A 305 8.67 -13.24 10.13
C GLY A 305 7.15 -13.33 9.89
N ALA A 306 6.62 -14.54 9.69
CA ALA A 306 5.35 -14.93 10.30
C ALA A 306 5.72 -15.74 11.56
N ASP A 307 4.76 -16.08 12.42
CA ASP A 307 4.89 -17.02 13.54
C ASP A 307 5.29 -18.45 13.10
N MET A 308 6.27 -18.62 12.20
CA MET A 308 7.10 -19.80 12.19
C MET A 308 7.99 -19.70 13.41
N LEU A 309 7.60 -20.45 14.44
CA LEU A 309 8.52 -20.98 15.44
C LEU A 309 9.86 -21.26 14.76
N MET A 310 10.95 -20.94 15.47
CA MET A 310 12.35 -21.17 15.11
C MET A 310 12.68 -22.66 14.91
N GLU A 311 11.86 -23.40 14.16
CA GLU A 311 12.21 -24.71 13.64
C GLU A 311 13.20 -24.51 12.50
N GLU A 312 14.19 -25.39 12.50
CA GLU A 312 15.28 -25.44 11.56
C GLU A 312 14.73 -25.36 10.13
N VAL A 313 15.04 -24.27 9.41
CA VAL A 313 14.69 -24.20 8.00
C VAL A 313 15.40 -25.35 7.29
N THR A 314 14.63 -26.35 6.89
CA THR A 314 15.13 -27.55 6.28
C THR A 314 15.53 -27.27 4.83
N ALA A 315 16.47 -28.05 4.31
CA ALA A 315 16.87 -28.00 2.91
C ALA A 315 15.69 -28.22 1.95
N GLU A 316 14.65 -28.93 2.40
CA GLU A 316 13.43 -29.21 1.63
C GLU A 316 12.57 -27.95 1.48
N MET A 317 12.35 -27.19 2.56
CA MET A 317 11.62 -25.91 2.51
C MET A 317 12.34 -24.87 1.65
N MET A 318 13.69 -24.86 1.69
CA MET A 318 14.48 -23.99 0.81
C MET A 318 14.33 -24.38 -0.67
N LYS A 319 14.26 -25.68 -0.97
CA LYS A 319 14.09 -26.18 -2.34
C LYS A 319 12.75 -25.75 -2.92
N GLU A 320 11.67 -25.78 -2.14
CA GLU A 320 10.33 -25.38 -2.59
C GLU A 320 10.24 -23.89 -2.96
N GLN A 321 11.09 -23.04 -2.36
CA GLN A 321 11.13 -21.60 -2.61
C GLN A 321 12.05 -21.19 -3.77
N MET A 322 12.85 -22.12 -4.31
CA MET A 322 13.82 -21.84 -5.37
C MET A 322 13.46 -22.59 -6.65
N THR A 323 13.92 -22.08 -7.79
CA THR A 323 13.79 -22.84 -9.03
C THR A 323 14.72 -24.04 -9.03
N ASP A 324 14.36 -25.13 -9.72
CA ASP A 324 15.20 -26.33 -9.83
C ASP A 324 16.60 -26.01 -10.38
N ALA A 325 16.71 -25.03 -11.27
CA ALA A 325 17.99 -24.58 -11.82
C ALA A 325 18.88 -23.91 -10.77
N GLU A 326 18.32 -23.05 -9.92
CA GLU A 326 19.03 -22.41 -8.82
C GLU A 326 19.43 -23.43 -7.76
N TRP A 327 18.51 -24.32 -7.40
CA TRP A 327 18.77 -25.40 -6.45
C TRP A 327 19.93 -26.31 -6.92
N ASN A 328 19.93 -26.73 -8.18
CA ASN A 328 21.00 -27.55 -8.74
C ASN A 328 22.37 -26.85 -8.65
N LYS A 329 22.41 -25.53 -8.86
CA LYS A 329 23.62 -24.71 -8.72
C LYS A 329 24.10 -24.64 -7.27
N VAL A 330 23.19 -24.36 -6.34
CA VAL A 330 23.49 -24.32 -4.90
C VAL A 330 23.98 -25.69 -4.44
N TYR A 331 23.36 -26.75 -4.91
CA TYR A 331 23.73 -28.12 -4.62
C TYR A 331 25.12 -28.48 -5.17
N GLU A 332 25.43 -28.08 -6.40
CA GLU A 332 26.77 -28.24 -6.97
C GLU A 332 27.83 -27.47 -6.15
N MET A 333 27.54 -26.21 -5.79
CA MET A 333 28.42 -25.41 -4.94
C MET A 333 28.64 -26.07 -3.56
N SER A 334 27.60 -26.66 -2.95
CA SER A 334 27.70 -27.31 -1.65
C SER A 334 28.63 -28.53 -1.64
N ARG A 335 28.83 -29.18 -2.81
CA ARG A 335 29.69 -30.35 -2.98
C ARG A 335 31.16 -29.97 -3.23
N ASP A 336 31.45 -28.71 -3.53
CA ASP A 336 32.81 -28.26 -3.76
C ASP A 336 33.61 -28.24 -2.45
N ARG A 337 34.67 -29.04 -2.39
CA ARG A 337 35.58 -29.09 -1.22
C ARG A 337 36.32 -27.78 -0.98
N ASN A 338 36.50 -26.98 -2.03
CA ASN A 338 37.19 -25.69 -1.98
C ASN A 338 36.23 -24.51 -1.86
N LEU A 339 34.92 -24.74 -1.65
CA LEU A 339 33.89 -23.70 -1.58
C LEU A 339 34.28 -22.55 -0.64
N TYR A 340 34.82 -22.89 0.54
CA TYR A 340 35.22 -21.89 1.53
C TYR A 340 36.30 -20.94 1.01
N GLN A 341 37.33 -21.49 0.35
CA GLN A 341 38.41 -20.68 -0.23
C GLN A 341 37.93 -19.90 -1.46
N ASN A 342 37.05 -20.51 -2.26
CA ASN A 342 36.45 -19.88 -3.43
C ASN A 342 35.58 -18.68 -3.01
N LEU A 343 34.71 -18.82 -2.01
CA LEU A 343 33.90 -17.73 -1.45
C LEU A 343 34.75 -16.55 -0.97
N VAL A 344 35.82 -16.82 -0.21
CA VAL A 344 36.75 -15.80 0.29
C VAL A 344 37.42 -15.02 -0.84
N THR A 345 37.77 -15.71 -1.92
CA THR A 345 38.45 -15.11 -3.08
C THR A 345 37.47 -14.34 -3.95
N CYS A 346 36.24 -14.85 -4.13
CA CYS A 346 35.18 -14.21 -4.92
C CYS A 346 34.65 -12.93 -4.29
N LEU A 347 34.56 -12.86 -2.95
CA LEU A 347 34.06 -11.67 -2.25
C LEU A 347 35.04 -10.49 -2.33
N PHE A 348 36.35 -10.74 -2.38
CA PHE A 348 37.37 -9.69 -2.34
C PHE A 348 38.40 -9.84 -3.48
N PRO A 349 38.00 -9.70 -4.75
CA PRO A 349 38.88 -9.91 -5.91
C PRO A 349 39.90 -8.78 -6.07
N SER A 350 39.57 -7.56 -5.63
CA SER A 350 40.41 -6.36 -5.76
C SER A 350 41.43 -6.19 -4.64
N ILE A 351 41.36 -7.01 -3.58
CA ILE A 351 42.21 -6.90 -2.41
C ILE A 351 43.16 -8.09 -2.39
N HIS A 352 44.47 -7.85 -2.34
CA HIS A 352 45.47 -8.91 -2.23
C HIS A 352 45.88 -9.13 -0.77
N GLY A 353 46.09 -10.38 -0.36
CA GLY A 353 46.54 -10.74 1.00
C GLY A 353 45.42 -10.79 2.06
N ASN A 354 45.84 -10.84 3.34
CA ASN A 354 44.96 -10.86 4.52
C ASN A 354 43.84 -11.92 4.48
N ASN A 355 44.19 -13.15 4.06
CA ASN A 355 43.22 -14.23 3.88
C ASN A 355 42.47 -14.58 5.17
N GLU A 356 43.11 -14.48 6.33
CA GLU A 356 42.46 -14.71 7.64
C GLU A 356 41.40 -13.67 7.95
N VAL A 357 41.68 -12.40 7.68
CA VAL A 357 40.70 -11.31 7.87
C VAL A 357 39.52 -11.48 6.94
N LYS A 358 39.78 -11.79 5.65
CA LYS A 358 38.71 -12.06 4.68
C LYS A 358 37.84 -13.24 5.11
N ARG A 359 38.45 -14.33 5.60
CA ARG A 359 37.76 -15.49 6.17
C ARG A 359 36.86 -15.11 7.34
N GLY A 360 37.35 -14.27 8.27
CA GLY A 360 36.55 -13.76 9.38
C GLY A 360 35.35 -12.92 8.93
N VAL A 361 35.52 -12.08 7.91
CA VAL A 361 34.43 -11.27 7.34
C VAL A 361 33.38 -12.13 6.64
N VAL A 362 33.79 -13.22 5.96
CA VAL A 362 32.83 -14.19 5.39
C VAL A 362 32.00 -14.82 6.51
N LEU A 363 32.62 -15.26 7.60
CA LEU A 363 31.89 -15.82 8.74
C LEU A 363 30.92 -14.81 9.38
N LEU A 364 31.27 -13.52 9.37
CA LEU A 364 30.39 -12.45 9.85
C LEU A 364 29.11 -12.34 9.01
N LEU A 365 29.18 -12.57 7.70
CA LEU A 365 28.02 -12.55 6.80
C LEU A 365 27.09 -13.75 6.99
N PHE A 366 27.64 -14.94 7.29
CA PHE A 366 26.83 -16.13 7.53
C PHE A 366 26.22 -16.16 8.95
N GLY A 367 26.84 -15.49 9.92
CA GLY A 367 26.37 -15.45 11.29
C GLY A 367 26.39 -16.83 11.97
N GLY A 368 25.67 -16.95 13.07
CA GLY A 368 25.49 -18.21 13.79
C GLY A 368 24.03 -18.41 14.16
N VAL A 369 23.68 -19.59 14.66
CA VAL A 369 22.29 -19.92 15.02
C VAL A 369 21.97 -19.36 16.41
N PRO A 370 21.00 -18.43 16.55
CA PRO A 370 20.51 -18.03 17.86
C PRO A 370 19.77 -19.20 18.52
N LYS A 371 19.99 -19.42 19.81
CA LYS A 371 19.37 -20.53 20.55
C LYS A 371 18.60 -20.01 21.75
N THR A 372 17.44 -20.57 22.03
CA THR A 372 16.72 -20.34 23.27
C THR A 372 17.08 -21.44 24.27
N THR A 373 17.38 -21.05 25.50
CA THR A 373 17.58 -22.02 26.58
C THR A 373 16.23 -22.51 27.12
N MET A 374 16.25 -23.61 27.86
CA MET A 374 15.08 -24.12 28.59
C MET A 374 14.46 -23.07 29.55
N GLU A 375 15.26 -22.08 29.97
CA GLU A 375 14.87 -21.01 30.89
C GLU A 375 14.27 -19.79 30.17
N GLY A 376 14.08 -19.84 28.85
CA GLY A 376 13.50 -18.76 28.05
C GLY A 376 14.48 -17.62 27.73
N THR A 377 15.76 -17.76 28.03
CA THR A 377 16.79 -16.77 27.63
C THR A 377 17.29 -17.04 26.22
N THR A 378 17.37 -16.00 25.40
CA THR A 378 17.91 -16.07 24.03
C THR A 378 19.42 -15.89 24.04
N LEU A 379 20.16 -16.89 23.56
CA LEU A 379 21.58 -16.82 23.27
C LEU A 379 21.80 -16.30 21.85
N ARG A 380 22.63 -15.26 21.74
CA ARG A 380 22.98 -14.62 20.48
C ARG A 380 23.81 -15.56 19.59
N GLY A 381 23.41 -15.69 18.33
CA GLY A 381 24.17 -16.43 17.30
C GLY A 381 25.17 -15.57 16.52
N ASP A 382 24.92 -14.26 16.39
CA ASP A 382 25.76 -13.38 15.58
C ASP A 382 27.12 -13.08 16.23
N ILE A 383 28.17 -13.11 15.41
CA ILE A 383 29.52 -12.77 15.82
C ILE A 383 29.78 -11.27 15.66
N ASN A 384 30.57 -10.69 16.57
CA ASN A 384 31.11 -9.35 16.42
C ASN A 384 32.58 -9.44 16.05
N CYS A 385 33.02 -8.79 14.97
CA CYS A 385 34.41 -8.76 14.55
C CYS A 385 34.99 -7.34 14.65
N CYS A 386 36.23 -7.23 15.16
CA CYS A 386 36.98 -5.98 15.20
C CYS A 386 38.22 -6.11 14.31
N ILE A 387 38.46 -5.13 13.44
CA ILE A 387 39.63 -5.10 12.55
C ILE A 387 40.54 -3.94 12.99
N VAL A 388 41.73 -4.26 13.47
CA VAL A 388 42.77 -3.29 13.85
C VAL A 388 43.99 -3.52 12.96
N GLY A 389 44.72 -2.45 12.63
CA GLY A 389 45.94 -2.57 11.84
C GLY A 389 46.56 -1.22 11.51
N ASP A 390 47.68 -1.23 10.81
CA ASP A 390 48.41 -0.02 10.42
C ASP A 390 47.67 0.80 9.34
N PRO A 391 48.04 2.07 9.13
CA PRO A 391 47.55 2.85 7.99
C PRO A 391 47.79 2.11 6.66
N SER A 392 46.95 2.37 5.67
CA SER A 392 47.10 1.83 4.29
C SER A 392 46.94 0.31 4.11
N THR A 393 46.45 -0.42 5.11
CA THR A 393 46.19 -1.88 5.04
C THR A 393 44.82 -2.27 4.43
N ALA A 394 44.20 -1.36 3.66
CA ALA A 394 42.90 -1.56 2.99
C ALA A 394 41.70 -1.91 3.90
N LYS A 395 41.80 -1.72 5.23
CA LYS A 395 40.71 -1.99 6.21
C LYS A 395 39.38 -1.34 5.83
N SER A 396 39.39 -0.06 5.46
CA SER A 396 38.17 0.66 5.06
C SER A 396 37.60 0.16 3.74
N GLN A 397 38.43 -0.41 2.86
CA GLN A 397 37.97 -0.97 1.59
C GLN A 397 37.24 -2.30 1.79
N LEU A 398 37.73 -3.15 2.72
CA LEU A 398 37.03 -4.37 3.13
C LEU A 398 35.63 -4.05 3.64
N LEU A 399 35.49 -3.08 4.54
CA LEU A 399 34.19 -2.71 5.12
C LEU A 399 33.23 -2.10 4.08
N LYS A 400 33.72 -1.23 3.19
CA LYS A 400 32.92 -0.62 2.12
C LYS A 400 32.34 -1.61 1.11
N GLN A 401 32.94 -2.79 0.98
CA GLN A 401 32.47 -3.82 0.07
C GLN A 401 31.39 -4.71 0.72
N VAL A 402 31.35 -4.74 2.05
CA VAL A 402 30.42 -5.53 2.86
C VAL A 402 29.18 -4.72 3.27
N SER A 403 29.34 -3.40 3.43
CA SER A 403 28.22 -2.45 3.60
C SER A 403 27.51 -2.18 2.29
#